data_AF-A0A833M682-F1
#
_entry.id   AF-A0A833M682-F1
#
_cell.length_a   1.000
_cell.length_b   1.000
_cell.length_c   1.000
_cell.angle_alpha   90.00
_cell.angle_beta   90.00
_cell.angle_gamma   90.00
#
_symmetry.space_group_name_H-M   'P 1'
#
loop_
_entity.id
_entity.type
_entity.pdbx_description
1 polymer ?
#
loop_
_entity_poly.entity_id
_entity_poly.type
_entity_poly.pdbx_seq_one_letter_code
_entity_poly.pdbx_strand_id
1 'polypeptide(L)' 'MTGTDSQAVPLCNSADLLEGGLAVPFDVVYAGQTCRAFAVRFEGSPHAY' A
#
# COMPACT_ATOMS: atom_id res chain seq x y z
N MET A 1 -9.36 12.81 23.41
CA MET A 1 -10.21 12.27 22.32
C MET A 1 -9.31 12.12 21.10
N THR A 2 -8.47 11.09 21.05
CA THR A 2 -7.59 10.82 19.91
C THR A 2 -8.27 9.73 19.10
N GLY A 3 -8.98 10.13 18.05
CA GLY A 3 -9.57 9.19 17.10
C GLY A 3 -8.45 8.39 16.44
N THR A 4 -8.67 7.09 16.32
CA THR A 4 -7.86 6.17 15.52
C THR A 4 -8.07 6.54 14.05
N ASP A 5 -7.43 7.62 13.60
CA ASP A 5 -7.56 8.09 12.22
C ASP A 5 -6.82 7.12 11.31
N SER A 6 -7.59 6.25 10.64
CA SER A 6 -7.06 5.35 9.62
C SER A 6 -6.73 6.21 8.41
N GLN A 7 -5.50 6.72 8.35
CA GLN A 7 -5.04 7.55 7.25
C GLN A 7 -4.96 6.73 5.96
N ALA A 8 -5.66 7.17 4.93
CA ALA A 8 -5.54 6.58 3.61
C ALA A 8 -4.15 6.89 3.02
N VAL A 9 -3.46 5.85 2.53
CA VAL A 9 -2.15 5.97 1.86
C VAL A 9 -2.31 5.57 0.40
N PRO A 10 -1.86 6.40 -0.56
CA PRO A 10 -1.87 6.03 -1.96
C PRO A 10 -0.86 4.89 -2.21
N LEU A 11 -1.32 3.80 -2.82
CA LEU A 11 -0.48 2.66 -3.19
C LEU A 11 0.00 2.80 -4.65
N CYS A 12 -0.80 2.31 -5.59
CA CYS A 12 -0.56 2.35 -7.03
C CYS A 12 -1.90 2.35 -7.79
N ASN A 13 -1.87 2.47 -9.12
CA ASN A 13 -3.10 2.34 -9.90
C ASN A 13 -3.61 0.90 -9.80
N SER A 14 -4.92 0.74 -9.61
CA SER A 14 -5.52 -0.60 -9.47
C SER A 14 -5.34 -1.48 -10.71
N ALA A 15 -5.12 -0.89 -11.89
CA ALA A 15 -4.82 -1.62 -13.12
C ALA A 15 -3.43 -2.26 -13.13
N ASP A 16 -2.47 -1.69 -12.38
CA ASP A 16 -1.11 -2.22 -12.27
C ASP A 16 -1.02 -3.35 -11.22
N LEU A 17 -1.96 -3.38 -10.26
CA LEU A 17 -1.98 -4.37 -9.17
C LEU A 17 -2.81 -5.61 -9.52
N LEU A 18 -2.23 -6.47 -10.35
CA LEU A 18 -2.86 -7.70 -10.84
C LEU A 18 -2.86 -8.81 -9.77
N GLU A 19 -3.93 -9.62 -9.75
CA GLU A 19 -4.02 -10.80 -8.88
C GLU A 19 -2.96 -11.85 -9.25
N GLY A 20 -2.17 -12.28 -8.26
CA GLY A 20 -1.03 -13.18 -8.49
C GLY A 20 0.09 -12.56 -9.33
N GLY A 21 0.06 -11.24 -9.53
CA GLY A 21 1.05 -10.48 -10.29
C GLY A 21 2.30 -10.10 -9.50
N LEU A 22 3.15 -9.29 -10.11
CA LEU A 22 4.32 -8.73 -9.45
C LEU A 22 3.94 -7.73 -8.37
N ALA A 23 4.77 -7.66 -7.33
CA ALA A 23 4.68 -6.62 -6.33
C ALA A 23 4.90 -5.24 -6.96
N VAL A 24 4.00 -4.30 -6.69
CA VAL A 24 4.09 -2.93 -7.20
C VAL A 24 4.67 -2.03 -6.10
N PRO A 25 5.82 -1.38 -6.32
CA PRO A 25 6.45 -0.53 -5.31
C PRO A 25 5.70 0.80 -5.14
N PHE A 26 5.71 1.32 -3.91
CA PHE A 26 5.22 2.66 -3.58
C PHE A 26 6.03 3.26 -2.42
N ASP A 27 5.93 4.58 -2.24
CA ASP A 27 6.59 5.29 -1.15
C ASP A 27 5.56 5.71 -0.09
N VAL A 28 5.92 5.57 1.19
CA VAL A 28 5.13 6.02 2.33
C VAL A 28 5.99 6.84 3.28
N VAL A 29 5.42 7.86 3.91
CA VAL A 29 6.09 8.59 4.98
C VAL A 29 5.69 7.96 6.31
N TYR A 30 6.66 7.33 6.99
CA TYR A 30 6.47 6.73 8.30
C TYR A 30 7.52 7.25 9.27
N ALA A 31 7.08 7.70 10.45
CA ALA A 31 7.94 8.33 11.46
C ALA A 31 8.79 9.50 10.90
N GLY A 32 8.27 10.24 9.91
CA GLY A 32 8.96 11.35 9.24
C GLY A 32 10.04 10.91 8.25
N GLN A 33 10.17 9.61 7.96
CA GLN A 33 11.10 9.07 6.99
C GLN A 33 10.34 8.52 5.78
N THR A 34 10.89 8.73 4.58
CA THR A 34 10.39 8.06 3.37
C THR A 34 10.82 6.60 3.39
N CYS A 35 9.85 5.70 3.45
CA CYS A 35 10.06 4.26 3.42
C CYS A 35 9.55 3.70 2.10
N ARG A 36 10.32 2.78 1.52
CA ARG A 36 9.96 2.03 0.32
C ARG A 36 9.13 0.82 0.74
N ALA A 37 7.91 0.72 0.23
CA ALA A 37 6.96 -0.35 0.49
C ALA A 37 6.53 -1.00 -0.85
N PHE A 38 5.75 -2.08 -0.77
CA PHE A 38 5.16 -2.68 -1.96
C PHE A 38 3.77 -3.24 -1.69
N ALA A 39 2.95 -3.27 -2.74
CA ALA A 39 1.62 -3.85 -2.72
C ALA A 39 1.55 -5.11 -3.59
N VAL A 40 0.78 -6.09 -3.16
CA VAL A 40 0.41 -7.30 -3.92
C VAL A 40 -1.10 -7.50 -3.87
N ARG A 41 -1.67 -8.17 -4.88
CA ARG A 41 -3.06 -8.63 -4.83
C ARG A 41 -3.10 -10.14 -4.68
N PHE A 42 -3.67 -10.59 -3.57
CA PHE A 42 -3.76 -11.98 -3.18
C PHE A 42 -5.18 -12.26 -2.71
N GLU A 43 -5.76 -13.38 -3.18
CA GLU A 43 -7.14 -13.79 -2.87
C GLU A 43 -8.17 -12.66 -3.07
N GLY A 44 -8.14 -12.00 -4.22
CA GLY A 44 -9.05 -10.92 -4.56
C GLY A 44 -8.79 -9.58 -3.84
N SER A 45 -7.86 -9.53 -2.88
CA SER A 45 -7.66 -8.36 -2.02
C SER A 45 -6.24 -7.77 -2.11
N PRO A 46 -6.10 -6.43 -2.13
CA PRO A 46 -4.81 -5.77 -2.07
C PRO A 46 -4.22 -5.83 -0.65
N HIS A 47 -2.93 -6.15 -0.56
CA HIS A 47 -2.14 -6.19 0.67
C HIS A 47 -0.87 -5.36 0.46
N ALA A 48 -0.39 -4.68 1.50
CA ALA A 48 0.80 -3.83 1.45
C ALA A 48 1.73 -4.12 2.63
N TYR A 49 3.05 -4.04 2.38
CA TYR A 49 4.13 -4.33 3.33
C TYR A 49 5.23 -3.28 3.25
#